data_AF-M7TB09-F1
#
_entry.id   AF-M7TB09-F1
#
_cell.length_a   1.000
_cell.length_b   1.000
_cell.length_c   1.000
_cell.angle_alpha   90.00
_cell.angle_beta   90.00
_cell.angle_gamma   90.00
#
_symmetry.space_group_name_H-M   'P 1'
#
loop_
_entity.id
_entity.type
_entity.pdbx_description
1 polymer ?
#
loop_
_entity_poly.entity_id
_entity_poly.type
_entity_poly.pdbx_seq_one_letter_code
_entity_poly.pdbx_strand_id
1 'polypeptide(L)'
;MGDEKTVEAHFGVRLREDSPSLQWGKKDLKLSDYTWWAAAKEQLTTHEKLSRPTLRRFLHMHLLKICIPYPRPKWDQELVHTPLNSTTLFRLVARMQEIGYPAHWFSEILQEIFEGRFATTARAPRQKTVDYKALKRAYPAINTSLRPFTAELTTLGALWRRLLKFGLLLPKGLLPDLGIIRKYQISFPAHQDDYLSRPHFTLVFWNSEIGNPPVEIRRTLLDDEHGDRSEKAKRIRESGLHVLTTFKWSTLTRTASFWLRSDTVEEMIQGRWKAYIWRSDTYKRVTEGVLVHSAVEKIAEWVE
;
A
#
# COMPACT_ATOMS: atom_id res chain seq x y z
N MET A 1 26.21 -6.42 9.54
CA MET A 1 25.15 -7.42 9.31
C MET A 1 24.81 -8.01 10.66
N GLY A 2 23.53 -8.15 11.00
CA GLY A 2 23.15 -8.97 12.15
C GLY A 2 23.48 -10.43 11.85
N ASP A 3 23.87 -11.20 12.87
CA ASP A 3 24.12 -12.63 12.76
C ASP A 3 22.89 -13.34 12.12
N GLU A 4 23.13 -14.24 11.17
CA GLU A 4 22.12 -14.99 10.40
C GLU A 4 21.08 -15.62 11.34
N LYS A 5 21.54 -16.24 12.43
CA LYS A 5 20.69 -16.85 13.46
C LYS A 5 19.73 -15.86 14.12
N THR A 6 20.10 -14.58 14.21
CA THR A 6 19.24 -13.54 14.78
C THR A 6 18.09 -13.18 13.83
N VAL A 7 18.35 -13.16 12.53
CA VAL A 7 17.33 -12.89 11.50
C VAL A 7 16.38 -14.09 11.41
N GLU A 8 16.91 -15.31 11.38
CA GLU A 8 16.11 -16.53 11.32
C GLU A 8 15.15 -16.66 12.51
N ALA A 9 15.67 -16.49 13.73
CA ALA A 9 14.87 -16.59 14.95
C ALA A 9 13.81 -15.48 15.05
N HIS A 10 14.15 -14.24 14.68
CA HIS A 10 13.25 -13.10 14.85
C HIS A 10 12.15 -13.04 13.80
N PHE A 11 12.43 -13.47 12.56
CA PHE A 11 11.48 -13.40 11.46
C PHE A 11 10.87 -14.76 11.08
N GLY A 12 11.29 -15.86 11.70
CA GLY A 12 10.79 -17.20 11.40
C GLY A 12 11.12 -17.63 9.97
N VAL A 13 12.27 -17.21 9.46
CA VAL A 13 12.78 -17.49 8.12
C VAL A 13 14.04 -18.34 8.19
N ARG A 14 14.37 -19.05 7.11
CA ARG A 14 15.60 -19.84 6.96
C ARG A 14 16.26 -19.50 5.65
N LEU A 15 17.58 -19.60 5.59
CA LEU A 15 18.27 -19.48 4.31
C LEU A 15 17.82 -20.61 3.36
N ARG A 16 17.65 -20.29 2.08
CA ARG A 16 17.32 -21.18 0.99
C ARG A 16 18.60 -21.74 0.41
N GLU A 17 18.91 -22.99 0.77
CA GLU A 17 20.07 -23.71 0.25
C GLU A 17 20.03 -23.87 -1.29
N ASP A 18 18.84 -23.81 -1.89
CA ASP A 18 18.58 -23.96 -3.33
C ASP A 18 18.63 -22.64 -4.12
N SER A 19 19.02 -21.52 -3.50
CA SER A 19 19.03 -20.24 -4.20
C SER A 19 20.14 -20.19 -5.28
N PRO A 20 19.82 -19.94 -6.57
CA PRO A 20 20.83 -19.85 -7.64
C PRO A 20 21.91 -18.80 -7.38
N SER A 21 21.57 -17.76 -6.61
CA SER A 21 22.47 -16.68 -6.21
C SER A 21 23.50 -17.06 -5.13
N LEU A 22 23.31 -18.16 -4.39
CA LEU A 22 24.33 -18.71 -3.47
C LEU A 22 25.50 -19.36 -4.24
N GLN A 23 25.26 -19.81 -5.48
CA GLN A 23 26.27 -20.42 -6.34
C GLN A 23 27.16 -19.39 -7.07
N TRP A 24 26.69 -18.14 -7.17
CA TRP A 24 27.43 -17.05 -7.83
C TRP A 24 28.28 -16.31 -6.79
N GLY A 25 29.46 -16.87 -6.51
CA GLY A 25 30.38 -16.31 -5.53
C GLY A 25 30.70 -14.82 -5.74
N LYS A 26 30.75 -14.10 -4.61
CA LYS A 26 31.28 -12.75 -4.33
C LYS A 26 30.29 -11.59 -4.17
N LYS A 27 30.13 -11.22 -2.88
CA LYS A 27 30.27 -9.90 -2.22
C LYS A 27 29.56 -8.63 -2.74
N ASP A 28 29.12 -8.54 -3.98
CA ASP A 28 28.72 -7.23 -4.55
C ASP A 28 27.25 -7.13 -5.01
N LEU A 29 26.43 -8.17 -4.82
CA LEU A 29 25.00 -8.12 -5.14
C LEU A 29 24.13 -8.19 -3.88
N LYS A 30 24.05 -7.07 -3.14
CA LYS A 30 23.14 -6.88 -1.99
C LYS A 30 21.65 -7.01 -2.33
N LEU A 31 21.29 -7.10 -3.62
CA LEU A 31 19.89 -7.18 -4.06
C LEU A 31 19.28 -8.57 -3.92
N SER A 32 20.07 -9.63 -3.87
CA SER A 32 19.55 -11.00 -3.86
C SER A 32 19.20 -11.54 -2.47
N ASP A 33 19.62 -10.87 -1.39
CA ASP A 33 19.51 -11.45 -0.04
C ASP A 33 18.07 -11.78 0.36
N TYR A 34 17.04 -11.06 -0.13
CA TYR A 34 15.66 -11.34 0.25
C TYR A 34 15.07 -12.61 -0.39
N THR A 35 15.59 -13.06 -1.54
CA THR A 35 15.16 -14.33 -2.16
C THR A 35 15.82 -15.53 -1.51
N TRP A 36 16.81 -15.28 -0.65
CA TRP A 36 17.52 -16.32 0.10
C TRP A 36 16.73 -16.75 1.32
N TRP A 37 15.62 -16.12 1.68
CA TRP A 37 14.88 -16.49 2.89
C TRP A 37 13.58 -17.19 2.52
N ALA A 38 13.43 -18.43 2.98
CA ALA A 38 12.15 -19.15 2.98
C ALA A 38 11.51 -19.06 4.36
N ALA A 39 10.19 -19.26 4.43
CA ALA A 39 9.55 -19.52 5.71
C ALA A 39 10.22 -20.75 6.36
N ALA A 40 10.75 -20.57 7.58
CA ALA A 40 11.37 -21.66 8.35
C ALA A 40 10.37 -22.38 9.24
N LYS A 41 9.39 -21.63 9.78
CA LYS A 41 8.47 -22.13 10.80
C LYS A 41 7.02 -21.95 10.38
N GLU A 42 6.23 -22.99 10.62
CA GLU A 42 4.78 -22.95 10.47
C GLU A 42 4.10 -22.26 11.65
N GLN A 43 4.68 -22.31 12.84
CA GLN A 43 4.20 -21.68 14.08
C GLN A 43 5.36 -21.08 14.88
N LEU A 44 5.17 -19.89 15.42
CA LEU A 44 6.09 -19.29 16.39
C LEU A 44 5.70 -19.65 17.83
N THR A 45 6.68 -19.85 18.69
CA THR A 45 6.44 -19.97 20.14
C THR A 45 6.04 -18.62 20.74
N THR A 46 5.45 -18.62 21.92
CA THR A 46 4.98 -17.39 22.59
C THR A 46 6.12 -16.36 22.79
N HIS A 47 7.33 -16.82 23.12
CA HIS A 47 8.49 -15.95 23.36
C HIS A 47 9.07 -15.35 22.06
N GLU A 48 8.82 -15.97 20.91
CA GLU A 48 9.25 -15.47 19.60
C GLU A 48 8.27 -14.45 19.01
N LYS A 49 7.03 -14.37 19.51
CA LYS A 49 6.02 -13.43 19.03
C LYS A 49 6.29 -12.02 19.53
N LEU A 50 6.11 -11.06 18.64
CA LEU A 50 6.09 -9.64 18.99
C LEU A 50 4.94 -9.36 19.97
N SER A 51 5.18 -8.47 20.93
CA SER A 51 4.10 -7.94 21.75
C SER A 51 3.07 -7.23 20.87
N ARG A 52 1.79 -7.22 21.29
CA ARG A 52 0.69 -6.60 20.53
C ARG A 52 0.98 -5.16 20.10
N PRO A 53 1.51 -4.25 20.95
CA PRO A 53 1.84 -2.89 20.51
C PRO A 53 2.96 -2.87 19.45
N THR A 54 3.92 -3.78 19.55
CA THR A 54 5.02 -3.90 18.60
C THR A 54 4.53 -4.42 17.25
N LEU A 55 3.64 -5.41 17.25
CA LEU A 55 2.98 -5.93 16.05
C LEU A 55 2.15 -4.84 15.36
N ARG A 56 1.35 -4.08 16.13
CA ARG A 56 0.57 -2.95 15.62
C ARG A 56 1.48 -1.92 14.93
N ARG A 57 2.54 -1.49 15.61
CA ARG A 57 3.55 -0.57 15.02
C ARG A 57 4.18 -1.14 13.76
N PHE A 58 4.51 -2.43 13.76
CA PHE A 58 5.09 -3.12 12.61
C PHE A 58 4.16 -3.10 11.40
N LEU A 59 2.87 -3.40 11.59
CA LEU A 59 1.86 -3.35 10.53
C LEU A 59 1.64 -1.92 10.02
N HIS A 60 1.56 -0.92 10.91
CA HIS A 60 1.47 0.49 10.52
C HIS A 60 2.68 0.94 9.69
N MET A 61 3.89 0.54 10.08
CA MET A 61 5.11 0.86 9.32
C MET A 61 5.11 0.22 7.92
N HIS A 62 4.65 -1.03 7.79
CA HIS A 62 4.53 -1.70 6.49
C HIS A 62 3.46 -1.04 5.62
N LEU A 63 2.30 -0.71 6.20
CA LEU A 63 1.25 0.01 5.50
C LEU A 63 1.75 1.36 4.97
N LEU A 64 2.43 2.15 5.80
CA LEU A 64 3.00 3.43 5.37
C LEU A 64 4.05 3.27 4.26
N LYS A 65 4.84 2.18 4.27
CA LYS A 65 5.79 1.87 3.21
C LYS A 65 5.11 1.48 1.90
N ILE A 66 3.94 0.83 1.96
CA ILE A 66 3.14 0.43 0.80
C ILE A 66 2.42 1.66 0.21
N CYS A 67 1.73 2.43 1.05
CA CYS A 67 0.95 3.58 0.61
C CYS A 67 1.82 4.77 0.21
N ILE A 68 2.91 5.03 0.94
CA ILE A 68 3.75 6.22 0.77
C ILE A 68 5.25 5.81 0.77
N PRO A 69 5.71 5.06 -0.26
CA PRO A 69 7.12 4.66 -0.37
C PRO A 69 8.09 5.86 -0.40
N TYR A 70 9.36 5.63 -0.06
CA TYR A 70 10.38 6.67 -0.22
C TYR A 70 10.55 7.03 -1.71
N PRO A 71 10.78 8.31 -2.07
CA PRO A 71 11.04 8.68 -3.45
C PRO A 71 12.29 7.98 -3.98
N ARG A 72 12.22 7.49 -5.20
CA ARG A 72 13.27 6.71 -5.86
C ARG A 72 13.49 7.23 -7.27
N PRO A 73 14.74 7.22 -7.77
CA PRO A 73 14.98 7.47 -9.17
C PRO A 73 14.22 6.44 -10.02
N LYS A 74 13.81 6.83 -11.23
CA LYS A 74 13.12 5.92 -12.17
C LYS A 74 13.99 4.71 -12.53
N TRP A 75 15.30 4.91 -12.51
CA TRP A 75 16.31 3.89 -12.76
C TRP A 75 17.35 3.87 -11.65
N ASP A 76 17.59 2.69 -11.10
CA ASP A 76 18.69 2.40 -10.18
C ASP A 76 18.88 0.88 -10.16
N GLN A 77 20.09 0.42 -10.47
CA GLN A 77 20.41 -1.01 -10.48
C GLN A 77 20.31 -1.62 -9.08
N GLU A 78 20.35 -0.79 -8.04
CA GLU A 78 20.25 -1.25 -6.66
C GLU A 78 18.79 -1.42 -6.17
N LEU A 79 17.79 -1.08 -6.99
CA LEU A 79 16.38 -1.13 -6.60
C LEU A 79 15.68 -2.42 -7.01
N VAL A 80 14.96 -3.00 -6.04
CA VAL A 80 13.99 -4.06 -6.30
C VAL A 80 12.69 -3.45 -6.87
N HIS A 81 12.45 -3.68 -8.16
CA HIS A 81 11.27 -3.21 -8.88
C HIS A 81 10.10 -4.18 -8.75
N THR A 82 9.54 -4.32 -7.55
CA THR A 82 8.37 -5.18 -7.29
C THR A 82 7.12 -4.33 -7.04
N PRO A 83 5.94 -4.69 -7.61
CA PRO A 83 4.66 -4.05 -7.29
C PRO A 83 4.27 -4.38 -5.85
N LEU A 84 4.72 -3.56 -4.90
CA LEU A 84 4.15 -3.57 -3.55
C LEU A 84 2.91 -2.69 -3.57
N ASN A 85 1.72 -3.31 -3.51
CA ASN A 85 0.43 -2.63 -3.41
C ASN A 85 -0.30 -3.03 -2.13
N SER A 86 -1.47 -2.43 -1.90
CA SER A 86 -2.26 -2.60 -0.67
C SER A 86 -2.65 -4.06 -0.38
N THR A 87 -2.68 -4.95 -1.40
CA THR A 87 -2.93 -6.39 -1.17
C THR A 87 -1.85 -7.06 -0.32
N THR A 88 -0.62 -6.51 -0.30
CA THR A 88 0.49 -7.02 0.51
C THR A 88 0.19 -6.93 2.01
N LEU A 89 -0.60 -5.95 2.46
CA LEU A 89 -1.02 -5.86 3.86
C LEU A 89 -1.82 -7.11 4.27
N PHE A 90 -2.79 -7.50 3.46
CA PHE A 90 -3.66 -8.65 3.77
C PHE A 90 -2.91 -9.97 3.72
N ARG A 91 -1.98 -10.13 2.77
CA ARG A 91 -1.06 -11.27 2.75
C ARG A 91 -0.20 -11.33 4.01
N LEU A 92 0.30 -10.19 4.47
CA LEU A 92 1.09 -10.10 5.70
C LEU A 92 0.26 -10.49 6.93
N VAL A 93 -0.97 -9.99 7.05
CA VAL A 93 -1.89 -10.35 8.12
C VAL A 93 -2.24 -11.83 8.10
N ALA A 94 -2.57 -12.39 6.93
CA ALA A 94 -2.82 -13.82 6.77
C ALA A 94 -1.62 -14.64 7.24
N ARG A 95 -0.41 -14.27 6.80
CA ARG A 95 0.83 -14.95 7.20
C ARG A 95 1.09 -14.86 8.70
N MET A 96 0.82 -13.71 9.33
CA MET A 96 0.99 -13.55 10.77
C MET A 96 -0.01 -14.40 11.56
N GLN A 97 -1.25 -14.52 11.08
CA GLN A 97 -2.20 -15.45 11.68
C GLN A 97 -1.73 -16.90 11.56
N GLU A 98 -1.20 -17.28 10.40
CA GLU A 98 -0.69 -18.64 10.18
C GLU A 98 0.43 -19.01 11.13
N ILE A 99 1.33 -18.07 11.48
CA ILE A 99 2.42 -18.32 12.45
C ILE A 99 1.99 -18.17 13.92
N GLY A 100 0.68 -18.05 14.17
CA GLY A 100 0.09 -18.19 15.51
C GLY A 100 -0.20 -16.88 16.25
N TYR A 101 -0.20 -15.73 15.60
CA TYR A 101 -0.65 -14.48 16.23
C TYR A 101 -2.18 -14.49 16.44
N PRO A 102 -2.70 -13.96 17.57
CA PRO A 102 -4.14 -13.99 17.86
C PRO A 102 -4.97 -13.19 16.84
N ALA A 103 -6.01 -13.82 16.29
CA ALA A 103 -6.88 -13.22 15.28
C ALA A 103 -7.54 -11.89 15.71
N HIS A 104 -7.96 -11.80 16.98
CA HIS A 104 -8.61 -10.59 17.51
C HIS A 104 -7.68 -9.37 17.51
N TRP A 105 -6.35 -9.54 17.55
CA TRP A 105 -5.41 -8.42 17.43
C TRP A 105 -5.51 -7.77 16.04
N PHE A 106 -5.68 -8.56 15.00
CA PHE A 106 -5.79 -8.04 13.64
C PHE A 106 -7.11 -7.33 13.39
N SER A 107 -8.21 -7.76 14.01
CA SER A 107 -9.51 -7.10 13.84
C SER A 107 -9.45 -5.64 14.26
N GLU A 108 -8.87 -5.36 15.43
CA GLU A 108 -8.72 -3.98 15.90
C GLU A 108 -7.73 -3.16 15.06
N ILE A 109 -6.59 -3.75 14.70
CA ILE A 109 -5.58 -3.05 13.88
C ILE A 109 -6.15 -2.71 12.50
N LEU A 110 -6.88 -3.64 11.90
CA LEU A 110 -7.53 -3.44 10.60
C LEU A 110 -8.67 -2.43 10.70
N GLN A 111 -9.41 -2.40 11.81
CA GLN A 111 -10.42 -1.36 12.06
C GLN A 111 -9.79 0.04 12.01
N GLU A 112 -8.71 0.28 12.77
CA GLU A 112 -7.96 1.54 12.78
C GLU A 112 -7.49 1.94 11.35
N ILE A 113 -7.03 0.96 10.58
CA ILE A 113 -6.57 1.15 9.19
C ILE A 113 -7.74 1.51 8.26
N PHE A 114 -8.88 0.85 8.37
CA PHE A 114 -10.05 1.09 7.53
C PHE A 114 -10.73 2.43 7.82
N GLU A 115 -10.71 2.89 9.08
CA GLU A 115 -11.16 4.24 9.47
C GLU A 115 -10.28 5.35 8.86
N GLY A 116 -9.06 4.98 8.43
CA GLY A 116 -8.13 5.84 7.72
C GLY A 116 -7.38 6.84 8.59
N ARG A 117 -7.58 6.81 9.92
CA ARG A 117 -6.84 7.65 10.86
C ARG A 117 -6.48 6.83 12.09
N PHE A 118 -5.21 6.85 12.47
CA PHE A 118 -4.74 6.09 13.62
C PHE A 118 -3.53 6.74 14.28
N ALA A 119 -3.43 6.58 15.60
CA ALA A 119 -2.28 7.04 16.36
C ALA A 119 -1.12 6.05 16.19
N THR A 120 0.06 6.53 15.80
CA THR A 120 1.23 5.67 15.62
C THR A 120 2.54 6.38 15.88
N THR A 121 3.51 5.61 16.37
CA THR A 121 4.92 5.98 16.47
C THR A 121 5.71 5.64 15.20
N ALA A 122 5.07 4.98 14.23
CA ALA A 122 5.65 4.68 12.92
C ALA A 122 5.71 5.95 12.05
N ARG A 123 6.56 5.93 11.03
CA ARG A 123 6.67 6.99 10.02
C ARG A 123 6.79 6.35 8.65
N ALA A 124 6.36 7.09 7.63
CA ALA A 124 6.67 6.71 6.25
C ALA A 124 8.20 6.65 6.07
N PRO A 125 8.71 5.79 5.17
CA PRO A 125 10.14 5.67 4.94
C PRO A 125 10.81 7.02 4.66
N ARG A 126 11.92 7.29 5.36
CA ARG A 126 12.75 8.51 5.22
C ARG A 126 14.02 8.30 4.41
N GLN A 127 14.25 7.07 3.97
CA GLN A 127 15.43 6.67 3.21
C GLN A 127 15.06 5.53 2.25
N LYS A 128 15.84 5.41 1.17
CA LYS A 128 15.65 4.42 0.10
C LYS A 128 15.73 3.00 0.64
N THR A 129 16.70 2.73 1.49
CA THR A 129 16.93 1.45 2.18
C THR A 129 16.78 1.67 3.68
N VAL A 130 15.94 0.86 4.34
CA VAL A 130 15.74 0.94 5.78
C VAL A 130 16.69 -0.04 6.44
N ASP A 131 17.62 0.47 7.23
CA ASP A 131 18.51 -0.37 8.03
C ASP A 131 17.85 -0.85 9.33
N TYR A 132 18.49 -1.82 9.99
CA TYR A 132 17.98 -2.36 11.25
C TYR A 132 17.93 -1.30 12.37
N LYS A 133 18.83 -0.31 12.35
CA LYS A 133 18.83 0.78 13.34
C LYS A 133 17.60 1.66 13.19
N ALA A 134 17.18 1.96 11.96
CA ALA A 134 15.96 2.71 11.70
C ALA A 134 14.69 1.98 12.19
N LEU A 135 14.66 0.64 12.18
CA LEU A 135 13.54 -0.14 12.73
C LEU A 135 13.36 0.06 14.24
N LYS A 136 14.46 0.23 14.98
CA LYS A 136 14.45 0.48 16.43
C LYS A 136 14.06 1.91 16.81
N ARG A 137 14.06 2.85 15.85
CA ARG A 137 13.76 4.25 16.13
C ARG A 137 12.27 4.43 16.42
N ALA A 138 11.93 4.76 17.66
CA ALA A 138 10.59 5.17 18.03
C ALA A 138 10.48 6.70 17.88
N TYR A 139 9.43 7.14 17.19
CA TYR A 139 9.06 8.55 17.13
C TYR A 139 7.90 8.81 18.11
N PRO A 140 7.69 10.08 18.51
CA PRO A 140 6.48 10.45 19.23
C PRO A 140 5.22 9.99 18.48
N ALA A 141 4.21 9.55 19.23
CA ALA A 141 2.94 9.15 18.64
C ALA A 141 2.27 10.37 17.99
N ILE A 142 1.83 10.21 16.74
CA ILE A 142 1.04 11.20 16.01
C ILE A 142 -0.19 10.53 15.43
N ASN A 143 -1.24 11.30 15.20
CA ASN A 143 -2.38 10.87 14.40
C ASN A 143 -2.00 10.94 12.94
N THR A 144 -1.88 9.78 12.31
CA THR A 144 -1.57 9.63 10.88
C THR A 144 -2.85 9.36 10.10
N SER A 145 -3.01 10.04 8.96
CA SER A 145 -4.13 9.94 8.04
C SER A 145 -3.71 9.21 6.76
N LEU A 146 -4.38 8.09 6.51
CA LEU A 146 -4.35 7.34 5.25
C LEU A 146 -5.72 7.36 4.55
N ARG A 147 -6.52 8.38 4.83
CA ARG A 147 -7.80 8.66 4.18
C ARG A 147 -7.77 8.58 2.65
N PRO A 148 -6.70 9.00 1.95
CA PRO A 148 -6.63 8.82 0.50
C PRO A 148 -6.71 7.35 0.04
N PHE A 149 -6.33 6.40 0.89
CA PHE A 149 -6.29 4.97 0.56
C PHE A 149 -7.49 4.19 1.10
N THR A 150 -8.38 4.81 1.88
CA THR A 150 -9.46 4.06 2.56
C THR A 150 -10.41 3.38 1.58
N ALA A 151 -10.77 4.04 0.48
CA ALA A 151 -11.63 3.43 -0.55
C ALA A 151 -11.03 2.12 -1.08
N GLU A 152 -9.71 2.10 -1.35
CA GLU A 152 -8.98 0.88 -1.72
C GLU A 152 -8.99 -0.13 -0.57
N LEU A 153 -8.56 0.29 0.63
CA LEU A 153 -8.36 -0.59 1.77
C LEU A 153 -9.66 -1.25 2.24
N THR A 154 -10.78 -0.53 2.25
CA THR A 154 -12.09 -1.10 2.61
C THR A 154 -12.62 -2.03 1.53
N THR A 155 -12.40 -1.70 0.24
CA THR A 155 -12.78 -2.59 -0.87
C THR A 155 -12.00 -3.90 -0.78
N LEU A 156 -10.68 -3.81 -0.61
CA LEU A 156 -9.83 -4.98 -0.40
C LEU A 156 -10.21 -5.71 0.88
N GLY A 157 -10.51 -5.02 1.97
CA GLY A 157 -10.94 -5.63 3.23
C GLY A 157 -12.19 -6.48 3.07
N ALA A 158 -13.19 -6.00 2.33
CA ALA A 158 -14.40 -6.76 2.01
C ALA A 158 -14.08 -8.01 1.18
N LEU A 159 -13.25 -7.89 0.14
CA LEU A 159 -12.84 -9.01 -0.72
C LEU A 159 -12.02 -10.05 0.03
N TRP A 160 -11.09 -9.61 0.88
CA TRP A 160 -10.19 -10.50 1.63
C TRP A 160 -10.84 -11.12 2.86
N ARG A 161 -11.97 -10.60 3.35
CA ARG A 161 -12.68 -11.15 4.52
C ARG A 161 -12.96 -12.65 4.38
N ARG A 162 -13.29 -13.13 3.17
CA ARG A 162 -13.53 -14.56 2.88
C ARG A 162 -12.25 -15.38 2.71
N LEU A 163 -11.11 -14.73 2.46
CA LEU A 163 -9.80 -15.36 2.24
C LEU A 163 -8.99 -15.49 3.53
N LEU A 164 -9.30 -14.67 4.54
CA LEU A 164 -8.68 -14.77 5.85
C LEU A 164 -9.23 -15.98 6.60
N LYS A 165 -8.34 -16.74 7.25
CA LYS A 165 -8.70 -17.92 8.07
C LYS A 165 -9.33 -17.55 9.43
N PHE A 166 -9.83 -16.33 9.56
CA PHE A 166 -10.44 -15.81 10.79
C PHE A 166 -11.47 -14.72 10.46
N GLY A 167 -12.47 -14.58 11.33
CA GLY A 167 -13.47 -13.52 11.21
C GLY A 167 -12.92 -12.16 11.63
N LEU A 168 -13.27 -11.11 10.87
CA LEU A 168 -12.99 -9.72 11.23
C LEU A 168 -14.13 -9.17 12.11
N LEU A 169 -13.82 -8.86 13.37
CA LEU A 169 -14.76 -8.22 14.29
C LEU A 169 -14.72 -6.71 14.08
N LEU A 170 -15.55 -6.22 13.15
CA LEU A 170 -15.57 -4.82 12.74
C LEU A 170 -16.96 -4.19 12.99
N PRO A 171 -17.02 -2.87 13.25
CA PRO A 171 -18.28 -2.13 13.28
C PRO A 171 -19.09 -2.32 12.00
N LYS A 172 -20.42 -2.41 12.15
CA LYS A 172 -21.33 -2.53 11.00
C LYS A 172 -21.17 -1.32 10.07
N GLY A 173 -21.03 -1.58 8.77
CA GLY A 173 -20.89 -0.55 7.75
C GLY A 173 -19.46 -0.05 7.49
N LEU A 174 -18.45 -0.51 8.25
CA LEU A 174 -17.06 -0.12 8.00
C LEU A 174 -16.53 -0.70 6.67
N LEU A 175 -16.89 -1.95 6.38
CA LEU A 175 -16.60 -2.58 5.09
C LEU A 175 -17.84 -2.53 4.19
N PRO A 176 -17.67 -2.29 2.88
CA PRO A 176 -18.76 -2.37 1.91
C PRO A 176 -19.25 -3.82 1.76
N ASP A 177 -20.52 -3.98 1.40
CA ASP A 177 -21.04 -5.26 0.95
C ASP A 177 -20.43 -5.66 -0.40
N LEU A 178 -20.25 -6.97 -0.64
CA LEU A 178 -19.66 -7.46 -1.88
C LEU A 178 -20.47 -7.06 -3.11
N GLY A 179 -21.80 -6.99 -2.98
CA GLY A 179 -22.71 -6.62 -4.07
C GLY A 179 -22.49 -5.22 -4.64
N ILE A 180 -21.89 -4.30 -3.86
CA ILE A 180 -21.58 -2.94 -4.35
C ILE A 180 -20.17 -2.81 -4.92
N ILE A 181 -19.35 -3.87 -4.88
CA ILE A 181 -18.00 -3.85 -5.48
C ILE A 181 -18.12 -4.16 -6.96
N ARG A 182 -17.64 -3.23 -7.80
CA ARG A 182 -17.71 -3.35 -9.26
C ARG A 182 -16.32 -3.17 -9.87
N LYS A 183 -16.14 -3.72 -11.06
CA LYS A 183 -14.94 -3.52 -11.87
C LYS A 183 -15.18 -2.35 -12.81
N TYR A 184 -14.26 -1.40 -12.81
CA TYR A 184 -14.29 -0.23 -13.65
C TYR A 184 -13.09 -0.18 -14.60
N GLN A 185 -13.24 0.57 -15.68
CA GLN A 185 -12.19 0.93 -16.63
C GLN A 185 -12.12 2.44 -16.80
N ILE A 186 -10.92 2.97 -17.02
CA ILE A 186 -10.69 4.34 -17.48
C ILE A 186 -9.66 4.31 -18.61
N SER A 187 -9.98 4.97 -19.71
CA SER A 187 -9.06 5.19 -20.85
C SER A 187 -8.35 6.52 -20.73
N PHE A 188 -7.03 6.53 -20.95
CA PHE A 188 -6.20 7.73 -20.88
C PHE A 188 -5.70 8.14 -22.27
N PRO A 189 -5.54 9.46 -22.52
CA PRO A 189 -4.87 9.97 -23.71
C PRO A 189 -3.44 9.44 -23.88
N ALA A 190 -2.88 9.66 -25.08
CA ALA A 190 -1.47 9.39 -25.34
C ALA A 190 -0.60 10.17 -24.35
N HIS A 191 0.40 9.51 -23.82
CA HIS A 191 1.40 10.08 -22.93
C HIS A 191 2.73 9.38 -23.18
N GLN A 192 3.81 10.04 -22.80
CA GLN A 192 5.15 9.48 -22.89
C GLN A 192 5.73 9.38 -21.48
N ASP A 193 6.27 8.22 -21.15
CA ASP A 193 7.16 8.03 -20.00
C ASP A 193 8.18 6.95 -20.35
N ASP A 194 9.45 7.22 -20.08
CA ASP A 194 10.57 6.38 -20.50
C ASP A 194 10.57 4.99 -19.83
N TYR A 195 9.71 4.77 -18.82
CA TYR A 195 9.71 3.57 -17.99
C TYR A 195 8.29 3.05 -17.71
N LEU A 196 7.42 3.02 -18.72
CA LEU A 196 6.05 2.46 -18.65
C LEU A 196 5.99 0.97 -18.31
N SER A 197 7.07 0.21 -18.53
CA SER A 197 7.16 -1.21 -18.18
C SER A 197 7.45 -1.47 -16.69
N ARG A 198 7.75 -0.43 -15.90
CA ARG A 198 8.09 -0.56 -14.48
C ARG A 198 6.84 -0.46 -13.61
N PRO A 199 6.66 -1.32 -12.59
CA PRO A 199 5.42 -1.39 -11.81
C PRO A 199 5.35 -0.34 -10.69
N HIS A 200 5.67 0.92 -10.99
CA HIS A 200 5.70 2.03 -10.03
C HIS A 200 4.58 3.03 -10.28
N PHE A 201 3.39 2.54 -10.62
CA PHE A 201 2.23 3.39 -10.93
C PHE A 201 1.15 3.27 -9.88
N THR A 202 0.41 4.36 -9.70
CA THR A 202 -0.79 4.45 -8.87
C THR A 202 -1.85 5.21 -9.63
N LEU A 203 -3.09 4.74 -9.54
CA LEU A 203 -4.25 5.44 -10.07
C LEU A 203 -4.73 6.43 -9.01
N VAL A 204 -4.79 7.71 -9.37
CA VAL A 204 -5.10 8.80 -8.45
C VAL A 204 -6.34 9.52 -8.95
N PHE A 205 -7.35 9.62 -8.10
CA PHE A 205 -8.53 10.44 -8.31
C PHE A 205 -8.40 11.72 -7.51
N TRP A 206 -8.51 12.85 -8.18
CA TRP A 206 -8.34 14.17 -7.59
C TRP A 206 -9.64 14.95 -7.74
N ASN A 207 -10.15 15.49 -6.63
CA ASN A 207 -11.29 16.38 -6.66
C ASN A 207 -10.83 17.77 -7.15
N SER A 208 -11.26 18.16 -8.35
CA SER A 208 -10.85 19.43 -8.98
C SER A 208 -11.40 20.66 -8.26
N GLU A 209 -12.39 20.51 -7.36
CA GLU A 209 -12.95 21.61 -6.58
C GLU A 209 -11.98 22.18 -5.55
N ILE A 210 -11.02 21.38 -5.10
CA ILE A 210 -9.98 21.81 -4.14
C ILE A 210 -8.79 22.50 -4.83
N GLY A 211 -8.89 22.71 -6.14
CA GLY A 211 -7.88 23.31 -7.00
C GLY A 211 -7.08 22.30 -7.82
N ASN A 212 -5.98 22.77 -8.42
CA ASN A 212 -5.13 21.93 -9.25
C ASN A 212 -4.26 20.98 -8.41
N PRO A 213 -3.98 19.76 -8.91
CA PRO A 213 -3.06 18.85 -8.27
C PRO A 213 -1.65 19.46 -8.18
N PRO A 214 -0.89 19.15 -7.11
CA PRO A 214 0.49 19.61 -6.97
C PRO A 214 1.39 18.97 -8.05
N VAL A 215 2.59 19.53 -8.23
CA VAL A 215 3.62 18.93 -9.10
C VAL A 215 4.15 17.60 -8.51
N GLU A 216 4.22 17.54 -7.18
CA GLU A 216 4.73 16.41 -6.39
C GLU A 216 3.71 16.14 -5.27
N ILE A 217 3.09 14.94 -5.26
CA ILE A 217 1.96 14.65 -4.36
C ILE A 217 2.38 14.10 -3.00
N ARG A 218 3.59 13.55 -2.86
CA ARG A 218 4.03 12.89 -1.63
C ARG A 218 3.98 13.81 -0.43
N ARG A 219 4.45 15.05 -0.57
CA ARG A 219 4.36 16.03 0.53
C ARG A 219 2.92 16.23 1.00
N THR A 220 1.95 16.17 0.08
CA THR A 220 0.53 16.27 0.42
C THR A 220 0.02 15.01 1.09
N LEU A 221 0.51 13.82 0.72
CA LEU A 221 0.14 12.54 1.35
C LEU A 221 0.70 12.39 2.76
N LEU A 222 1.84 13.00 3.06
CA LEU A 222 2.45 12.98 4.38
C LEU A 222 1.81 14.00 5.31
N ASP A 223 1.51 13.58 6.53
CA ASP A 223 1.03 14.45 7.62
C ASP A 223 1.99 14.53 8.81
N ASP A 224 3.19 13.95 8.64
CA ASP A 224 4.28 13.97 9.61
C ASP A 224 5.18 15.22 9.46
N GLU A 225 6.35 15.18 10.11
CA GLU A 225 7.29 16.30 10.13
C GLU A 225 7.91 16.64 8.75
N HIS A 226 7.79 15.75 7.76
CA HIS A 226 8.29 15.97 6.39
C HIS A 226 7.17 16.33 5.40
N GLY A 227 5.91 16.21 5.82
CA GLY A 227 4.72 16.48 5.03
C GLY A 227 4.24 17.93 5.07
N ASP A 228 3.23 18.22 4.26
CA ASP A 228 2.49 19.47 4.29
C ASP A 228 1.38 19.39 5.36
N ARG A 229 1.57 20.16 6.43
CA ARG A 229 0.66 20.23 7.58
C ARG A 229 -0.34 21.39 7.49
N SER A 230 -0.35 22.13 6.38
CA SER A 230 -1.31 23.21 6.14
C SER A 230 -2.75 22.68 6.14
N GLU A 231 -3.70 23.56 6.45
CA GLU A 231 -5.12 23.20 6.45
C GLU A 231 -5.61 22.79 5.05
N LYS A 232 -5.00 23.35 4.00
CA LYS A 232 -5.24 22.95 2.61
C LYS A 232 -4.83 21.48 2.39
N ALA A 233 -3.62 21.09 2.80
CA ALA A 233 -3.15 19.72 2.62
C ALA A 233 -3.97 18.71 3.44
N LYS A 234 -4.40 19.07 4.65
CA LYS A 234 -5.35 18.26 5.41
C LYS A 234 -6.66 18.06 4.66
N ARG A 235 -7.29 19.14 4.17
CA ARG A 235 -8.53 19.04 3.37
C ARG A 235 -8.36 18.13 2.15
N ILE A 236 -7.21 18.24 1.45
CA ILE A 236 -6.89 17.35 0.33
C ILE A 236 -6.84 15.88 0.76
N ARG A 237 -6.14 15.56 1.85
CA ARG A 237 -6.04 14.18 2.35
C ARG A 237 -7.38 13.60 2.79
N GLU A 238 -8.25 14.45 3.34
CA GLU A 238 -9.48 13.99 3.98
C GLU A 238 -10.65 13.76 3.01
N SER A 239 -10.76 14.57 1.95
CA SER A 239 -11.89 14.46 1.01
C SER A 239 -11.53 14.80 -0.44
N GLY A 240 -10.27 15.13 -0.71
CA GLY A 240 -9.84 15.65 -2.00
C GLY A 240 -9.18 14.64 -2.92
N LEU A 241 -8.92 13.43 -2.41
CA LEU A 241 -8.00 12.49 -3.02
C LEU A 241 -8.41 11.05 -2.74
N HIS A 242 -8.44 10.22 -3.78
CA HIS A 242 -8.38 8.77 -3.64
C HIS A 242 -7.17 8.21 -4.39
N VAL A 243 -6.47 7.25 -3.79
CA VAL A 243 -5.30 6.60 -4.36
C VAL A 243 -5.54 5.09 -4.37
N LEU A 244 -5.42 4.49 -5.56
CA LEU A 244 -5.45 3.05 -5.77
C LEU A 244 -4.07 2.56 -6.19
N THR A 245 -3.55 1.60 -5.45
CA THR A 245 -2.30 0.89 -5.76
C THR A 245 -2.55 -0.43 -6.50
N THR A 246 -3.79 -0.93 -6.47
CA THR A 246 -4.23 -2.21 -6.99
C THR A 246 -5.10 -1.99 -8.22
N PHE A 247 -4.45 -1.95 -9.38
CA PHE A 247 -5.13 -1.85 -10.68
C PHE A 247 -4.31 -2.57 -11.75
N LYS A 248 -4.95 -2.94 -12.84
CA LYS A 248 -4.29 -3.45 -14.04
C LYS A 248 -4.16 -2.33 -15.06
N TRP A 249 -2.93 -2.11 -15.52
CA TRP A 249 -2.61 -1.18 -16.59
C TRP A 249 -2.37 -1.92 -17.90
N SER A 250 -2.97 -1.43 -18.98
CA SER A 250 -2.70 -1.89 -20.34
C SER A 250 -2.06 -0.75 -21.12
N THR A 251 -0.78 -0.90 -21.50
CA THR A 251 -0.07 0.10 -22.31
C THR A 251 -0.62 0.18 -23.73
N LEU A 252 -1.09 -0.95 -24.28
CA LEU A 252 -1.65 -1.04 -25.63
C LEU A 252 -2.91 -0.18 -25.79
N THR A 253 -3.85 -0.34 -24.86
CA THR A 253 -5.13 0.38 -24.88
C THR A 253 -5.09 1.67 -24.05
N ARG A 254 -4.03 1.88 -23.27
CA ARG A 254 -3.89 2.97 -22.28
C ARG A 254 -5.04 2.98 -21.28
N THR A 255 -5.45 1.79 -20.84
CA THR A 255 -6.57 1.62 -19.92
C THR A 255 -6.10 1.17 -18.55
N ALA A 256 -6.64 1.79 -17.51
CA ALA A 256 -6.57 1.30 -16.14
C ALA A 256 -7.87 0.57 -15.82
N SER A 257 -7.78 -0.65 -15.30
CA SER A 257 -8.94 -1.39 -14.78
C SER A 257 -8.74 -1.76 -13.32
N PHE A 258 -9.77 -1.59 -12.51
CA PHE A 258 -9.68 -1.70 -11.05
C PHE A 258 -11.01 -2.12 -10.45
N TRP A 259 -10.97 -2.67 -9.24
CA TRP A 259 -12.15 -2.98 -8.44
C TRP A 259 -12.33 -1.92 -7.36
N LEU A 260 -13.53 -1.36 -7.23
CA LEU A 260 -13.85 -0.38 -6.20
C LEU A 260 -15.33 -0.48 -5.82
N ARG A 261 -15.66 -0.07 -4.59
CA ARG A 261 -17.03 0.15 -4.13
C ARG A 261 -17.75 1.20 -5.00
N SER A 262 -18.98 0.92 -5.41
CA SER A 262 -19.69 1.72 -6.42
C SER A 262 -20.11 3.09 -5.91
N ASP A 263 -20.46 3.20 -4.63
CA ASP A 263 -20.79 4.46 -3.98
C ASP A 263 -19.66 5.50 -4.06
N THR A 264 -18.41 5.11 -3.85
CA THR A 264 -17.26 6.02 -4.05
C THR A 264 -17.11 6.43 -5.51
N VAL A 265 -17.35 5.51 -6.47
CA VAL A 265 -17.26 5.86 -7.90
C VAL A 265 -18.42 6.76 -8.33
N GLU A 266 -19.62 6.53 -7.83
CA GLU A 266 -20.80 7.35 -8.06
C GLU A 266 -20.60 8.77 -7.51
N GLU A 267 -20.04 8.92 -6.31
CA GLU A 267 -19.62 10.22 -5.79
C GLU A 267 -18.64 10.92 -6.73
N MET A 268 -17.66 10.19 -7.27
CA MET A 268 -16.69 10.75 -8.21
C MET A 268 -17.30 11.13 -9.57
N ILE A 269 -18.32 10.40 -10.03
CA ILE A 269 -19.07 10.71 -11.26
C ILE A 269 -19.94 11.96 -11.06
N GLN A 270 -20.61 12.08 -9.91
CA GLN A 270 -21.48 13.22 -9.60
C GLN A 270 -20.67 14.49 -9.31
N GLY A 271 -19.48 14.34 -8.72
CA GLY A 271 -18.57 15.45 -8.43
C GLY A 271 -17.64 15.83 -9.58
N ARG A 272 -16.77 16.82 -9.34
CA ARG A 272 -15.76 17.27 -10.31
C ARG A 272 -14.43 16.55 -10.11
N TRP A 273 -14.42 15.24 -10.32
CA TRP A 273 -13.21 14.43 -10.16
C TRP A 273 -12.47 14.19 -11.47
N LYS A 274 -11.14 14.14 -11.38
CA LYS A 274 -10.26 13.74 -12.46
C LYS A 274 -9.41 12.55 -12.06
N ALA A 275 -9.27 11.57 -12.95
CA ALA A 275 -8.37 10.44 -12.79
C ALA A 275 -7.03 10.72 -13.47
N TYR A 276 -5.96 10.23 -12.85
CA TYR A 276 -4.58 10.38 -13.30
C TYR A 276 -3.80 9.08 -13.04
N ILE A 277 -2.82 8.79 -13.90
CA ILE A 277 -1.74 7.88 -13.55
C ILE A 277 -0.59 8.69 -12.98
N TRP A 278 -0.17 8.33 -11.77
CA TRP A 278 1.01 8.89 -11.10
C TRP A 278 2.05 7.81 -10.91
N ARG A 279 3.31 8.21 -10.77
CA ARG A 279 4.35 7.29 -10.32
C ARG A 279 4.51 7.31 -8.80
N SER A 280 4.64 6.16 -8.16
CA SER A 280 4.93 6.05 -6.73
C SER A 280 6.43 6.15 -6.38
N ASP A 281 7.31 6.16 -7.38
CA ASP A 281 8.76 6.36 -7.18
C ASP A 281 9.13 7.85 -7.20
N THR A 282 8.67 8.60 -8.19
CA THR A 282 8.98 10.02 -8.37
C THR A 282 7.88 10.93 -7.90
N TYR A 283 6.69 10.38 -7.62
CA TYR A 283 5.50 11.12 -7.21
C TYR A 283 5.08 12.22 -8.18
N LYS A 284 5.36 11.98 -9.46
CA LYS A 284 4.97 12.85 -10.56
C LYS A 284 3.83 12.22 -11.36
N ARG A 285 3.02 13.09 -11.97
CA ARG A 285 1.99 12.72 -12.95
C ARG A 285 2.63 12.16 -14.22
N VAL A 286 1.99 11.16 -14.78
CA VAL A 286 2.36 10.50 -16.04
C VAL A 286 1.37 10.87 -17.14
N THR A 287 0.09 10.95 -16.78
CA THR A 287 -0.99 11.30 -17.71
C THR A 287 -1.54 12.69 -17.41
N GLU A 288 -2.18 13.26 -18.42
CA GLU A 288 -3.19 14.29 -18.21
C GLU A 288 -4.39 13.74 -17.43
N GLY A 289 -5.15 14.66 -16.82
CA GLY A 289 -6.32 14.32 -16.04
C GLY A 289 -7.54 14.09 -16.91
N VAL A 290 -8.16 12.93 -16.79
CA VAL A 290 -9.42 12.61 -17.46
C VAL A 290 -10.59 12.79 -16.50
N LEU A 291 -11.68 13.38 -16.96
CA LEU A 291 -12.87 13.59 -16.13
C LEU A 291 -13.53 12.24 -15.85
N VAL A 292 -13.77 11.93 -14.57
CA VAL A 292 -14.28 10.62 -14.16
C VAL A 292 -15.66 10.37 -14.76
N HIS A 293 -16.56 11.35 -14.70
CA HIS A 293 -17.94 11.22 -15.19
C HIS A 293 -18.06 10.80 -16.67
N SER A 294 -17.07 11.16 -17.50
CA SER A 294 -17.09 10.87 -18.94
C SER A 294 -16.20 9.69 -19.33
N ALA A 295 -15.26 9.30 -18.47
CA ALA A 295 -14.21 8.34 -18.82
C ALA A 295 -14.31 7.01 -18.07
N VAL A 296 -15.08 6.93 -16.98
CA VAL A 296 -15.24 5.71 -16.21
C VAL A 296 -16.33 4.82 -16.82
N GLU A 297 -15.98 3.57 -17.07
CA GLU A 297 -16.88 2.55 -17.60
C GLU A 297 -17.00 1.40 -16.60
N LYS A 298 -18.23 0.97 -16.31
CA LYS A 298 -18.47 -0.25 -15.52
C LYS A 298 -18.32 -1.48 -16.43
N ILE A 299 -17.41 -2.37 -16.11
CA ILE A 299 -17.10 -3.56 -16.93
C ILE A 299 -17.72 -4.83 -16.35
N ALA A 300 -17.73 -4.97 -15.02
CA ALA A 300 -18.17 -6.19 -14.37
C ALA A 300 -18.69 -5.94 -12.95
N GLU A 301 -19.45 -6.91 -12.47
CA GLU A 301 -19.97 -7.02 -11.12
C GLU A 301 -19.14 -8.04 -10.34
N TRP A 302 -18.90 -7.82 -9.05
CA TRP A 302 -18.34 -8.88 -8.22
C TRP A 302 -19.46 -9.88 -7.94
N VAL A 303 -19.37 -11.06 -8.56
CA VAL A 303 -20.29 -12.18 -8.33
C VAL A 303 -19.66 -13.08 -7.27
N GLU A 304 -20.47 -13.50 -6.30
CA GLU A 304 -20.04 -14.37 -5.19
C GLU A 304 -19.62 -15.77 -5.64
#